data_AF-A0A060WFQ2-F1
#
_entry.id   AF-A0A060WFQ2-F1
#
_cell.length_a   1.000
_cell.length_b   1.000
_cell.length_c   1.000
_cell.angle_alpha   90.00
_cell.angle_beta   90.00
_cell.angle_gamma   90.00
#
_symmetry.space_group_name_H-M   'P 1'
#
loop_
_entity.id
_entity.type
_entity.pdbx_description
1 polymer ?
#
loop_
_entity_poly.entity_id
_entity_poly.type
_entity_poly.pdbx_seq_one_letter_code
_entity_poly.pdbx_strand_id
1 'polypeptide(L)'
;MQAKKRYLLVSLGACLLLVAYLWGLQIGEFHHQSHHQQLYRWIHPLNTYLEDGEQEEDSPLLHHQHTSPRERREVRNNIYKSRRCRMDTCFDFSRCQRGFKVYVYPLLKGETVSESYQKILTAVEDSRFQTTDVNEACLFVLGIDTLDRDQLSSQYIHNVKARIQSLPTWNDGRNHLIFNLYSGTWPAYTEELGFDIGQAILAKASIDMDHFRPHFDVSIPLFSKDHSQKGGDKGYLTLNNVPPSRKYLLVFKGKRYLTGIGSETRNALYHIHNGEDIILLTTCKHGKDWEKHKDARCDRDNEEYSK
;
A
#
# COMPACT_ATOMS: atom_id res chain seq x y z
N MET A 1 19.00 63.72 38.23
CA MET A 1 17.78 63.44 37.43
C MET A 1 18.02 62.66 36.11
N GLN A 2 19.17 61.98 35.91
CA GLN A 2 19.48 61.32 34.62
C GLN A 2 19.24 59.80 34.56
N ALA A 3 19.22 59.09 35.70
CA ALA A 3 19.05 57.63 35.70
C ALA A 3 17.60 57.20 35.36
N LYS A 4 16.59 57.86 35.93
CA LYS A 4 15.17 57.52 35.72
C LYS A 4 14.75 57.60 34.24
N LYS A 5 15.29 58.57 33.48
CA LYS A 5 15.01 58.70 32.03
C LYS A 5 15.63 57.57 31.21
N ARG A 6 16.79 57.04 31.62
CA ARG A 6 17.47 55.93 30.92
C ARG A 6 16.73 54.60 31.13
N TYR A 7 16.28 54.32 32.35
CA TYR A 7 15.49 53.10 32.62
C TYR A 7 14.12 53.13 31.93
N LEU A 8 13.50 54.31 31.81
CA LEU A 8 12.24 54.46 31.09
C LEU A 8 12.39 54.14 29.58
N LEU A 9 13.46 54.62 28.96
CA LEU A 9 13.76 54.35 27.55
C LEU A 9 14.05 52.86 27.29
N VAL A 10 14.80 52.20 28.19
CA VAL A 10 15.07 50.76 28.07
C VAL A 10 13.80 49.94 28.25
N SER A 11 12.93 50.31 29.19
CA SER A 11 11.65 49.65 29.40
C SER A 11 10.71 49.80 28.20
N LEU A 12 10.63 51.00 27.60
CA LEU A 12 9.87 51.25 26.38
C LEU A 12 10.40 50.44 25.19
N GLY A 13 11.73 50.36 25.04
CA GLY A 13 12.36 49.55 23.99
C GLY A 13 12.08 48.06 24.15
N ALA A 14 12.17 47.53 25.37
CA ALA A 14 11.85 46.13 25.65
C ALA A 14 10.37 45.82 25.38
N CYS A 15 9.46 46.73 25.73
CA CYS A 15 8.03 46.56 25.48
C CYS A 15 7.70 46.54 23.99
N LEU A 16 8.33 47.42 23.19
CA LEU A 16 8.16 47.44 21.73
C LEU A 16 8.67 46.17 21.06
N LEU A 17 9.81 45.63 21.49
CA LEU A 17 10.33 44.36 20.98
C LEU A 17 9.41 43.18 21.31
N LEU A 18 8.80 43.19 22.49
CA LEU A 18 7.90 42.14 22.93
C LEU A 18 6.57 42.18 22.14
N VAL A 19 6.04 43.37 21.88
CA VAL A 19 4.86 43.55 21.01
C VAL A 19 5.17 43.11 19.57
N ALA A 20 6.33 43.47 19.03
CA ALA A 20 6.74 43.04 17.68
C ALA A 20 6.89 41.52 17.57
N TYR A 21 7.44 40.87 18.61
CA TYR A 21 7.55 39.41 18.67
C TYR A 21 6.18 38.72 18.71
N LEU A 22 5.26 39.21 19.54
CA LEU A 22 3.89 38.66 19.62
C LEU A 22 3.11 38.87 18.31
N TRP A 23 3.28 40.01 17.64
CA TRP A 23 2.71 40.25 16.30
C TRP A 23 3.27 39.29 15.25
N GLY A 24 4.57 38.99 15.27
CA GLY A 24 5.19 38.04 14.36
C GLY A 24 4.64 36.61 14.51
N LEU A 25 4.37 36.17 15.75
CA LEU A 25 3.75 34.87 16.02
C LEU A 25 2.32 34.78 15.46
N GLN A 26 1.53 35.84 15.59
CA GLN A 26 0.13 35.85 15.17
C GLN A 26 -0.04 35.88 13.63
N ILE A 27 0.90 36.52 12.91
CA ILE A 27 0.95 36.48 11.45
C ILE A 27 1.35 35.08 10.94
N GLY A 28 2.25 34.39 11.66
CA GLY A 28 2.65 33.01 11.35
C GLY A 28 1.49 32.01 11.41
N GLU A 29 0.61 32.13 12.42
CA GLU A 29 -0.57 31.27 12.55
C GLU A 29 -1.63 31.54 11.46
N PHE A 30 -1.87 32.81 11.11
CA PHE A 30 -2.83 33.17 10.05
C PHE A 30 -2.42 32.66 8.66
N HIS A 31 -1.13 32.70 8.34
CA HIS A 31 -0.60 32.21 7.07
C HIS A 31 -0.66 30.68 6.94
N HIS A 32 -0.56 29.96 8.07
CA HIS A 32 -0.65 28.50 8.07
C HIS A 32 -2.09 28.02 7.84
N GLN A 33 -3.08 28.75 8.36
CA GLN A 33 -4.49 28.40 8.25
C GLN A 33 -5.05 28.69 6.83
N SER A 34 -4.60 29.76 6.17
CA SER A 34 -5.04 30.08 4.80
C SER A 34 -4.52 29.09 3.75
N HIS A 35 -3.29 28.56 3.91
CA HIS A 35 -2.73 27.54 3.01
C HIS A 35 -3.45 26.20 3.11
N HIS A 36 -3.85 25.78 4.32
CA HIS A 36 -4.61 24.54 4.48
C HIS A 36 -5.99 24.62 3.80
N GLN A 37 -6.66 25.76 3.85
CA GLN A 37 -7.99 25.91 3.27
C GLN A 37 -8.00 26.00 1.74
N GLN A 38 -6.90 26.46 1.12
CA GLN A 38 -6.72 26.39 -0.33
C GLN A 38 -6.43 24.97 -0.84
N LEU A 39 -5.70 24.15 -0.08
CA LEU A 39 -5.36 22.78 -0.50
C LEU A 39 -6.60 21.87 -0.63
N TYR A 40 -7.62 22.06 0.22
CA TYR A 40 -8.88 21.31 0.15
C TYR A 40 -9.82 21.76 -0.97
N ARG A 41 -9.64 22.97 -1.53
CA ARG A 41 -10.52 23.49 -2.59
C ARG A 41 -10.14 22.99 -3.99
N TRP A 42 -8.92 22.48 -4.16
CA TRP A 42 -8.40 21.97 -5.45
C TRP A 42 -8.64 20.48 -5.69
N ILE A 43 -9.23 19.76 -4.73
CA ILE A 43 -9.69 18.37 -4.94
C ILE A 43 -11.08 18.44 -5.57
N HIS A 44 -11.13 18.88 -6.82
CA HIS A 44 -12.24 18.49 -7.70
C HIS A 44 -12.00 17.02 -8.10
N PRO A 45 -13.02 16.15 -8.11
CA PRO A 45 -12.87 14.83 -8.70
C PRO A 45 -12.52 15.02 -10.18
N LEU A 46 -11.29 14.63 -10.55
CA LEU A 46 -10.92 14.48 -11.95
C LEU A 46 -11.78 13.36 -12.50
N ASN A 47 -12.73 13.68 -13.39
CA ASN A 47 -13.44 12.65 -14.15
C ASN A 47 -12.40 11.85 -14.92
N THR A 48 -12.37 10.55 -14.64
CA THR A 48 -11.44 9.61 -15.27
C THR A 48 -11.81 9.46 -16.75
N TYR A 49 -10.83 9.53 -17.64
CA TYR A 49 -11.02 9.38 -19.11
C TYR A 49 -11.59 8.01 -19.55
N LEU A 50 -11.93 7.12 -18.61
CA LEU A 50 -12.34 5.74 -18.84
C LEU A 50 -13.82 5.46 -18.46
N GLU A 51 -14.59 6.46 -18.01
CA GLU A 51 -15.95 6.24 -17.49
C GLU A 51 -16.99 5.77 -18.53
N ASP A 52 -16.74 5.95 -19.83
CA ASP A 52 -17.73 5.65 -20.88
C ASP A 52 -17.55 4.27 -21.56
N GLY A 53 -16.63 3.42 -21.08
CA GLY A 53 -16.23 2.18 -21.80
C GLY A 53 -16.62 0.85 -21.16
N GLU A 54 -16.85 0.78 -19.86
CA GLU A 54 -17.05 -0.51 -19.17
C GLU A 54 -18.53 -0.75 -18.91
N GLN A 55 -19.20 -1.18 -19.98
CA GLN A 55 -20.50 -1.81 -19.88
C GLN A 55 -20.37 -3.07 -19.01
N GLU A 56 -21.24 -3.13 -18.01
CA GLU A 56 -21.37 -4.07 -16.92
C GLU A 56 -21.56 -5.54 -17.39
N GLU A 57 -20.53 -6.18 -17.95
CA GLU A 57 -20.51 -7.62 -18.22
C GLU A 57 -19.09 -8.19 -18.02
N ASP A 58 -18.82 -8.70 -16.82
CA ASP A 58 -18.46 -10.12 -16.69
C ASP A 58 -18.29 -10.49 -15.21
N SER A 59 -19.11 -11.43 -14.77
CA SER A 59 -18.76 -12.25 -13.60
C SER A 59 -17.33 -12.78 -13.78
N PRO A 60 -16.48 -12.81 -12.75
CA PRO A 60 -15.15 -13.37 -12.90
C PRO A 60 -15.27 -14.82 -13.38
N LEU A 61 -14.88 -15.05 -14.64
CA LEU A 61 -14.76 -16.38 -15.23
C LEU A 61 -13.62 -17.11 -14.53
N LEU A 62 -13.93 -17.66 -13.36
CA LEU A 62 -13.02 -18.50 -12.58
C LEU A 62 -12.69 -19.76 -13.39
N HIS A 63 -11.43 -19.86 -13.83
CA HIS A 63 -10.79 -21.13 -14.19
C HIS A 63 -10.56 -21.96 -12.91
N HIS A 64 -11.66 -22.41 -12.31
CA HIS A 64 -11.67 -23.42 -11.24
C HIS A 64 -12.15 -24.75 -11.82
N GLN A 65 -11.34 -25.33 -12.71
CA GLN A 65 -11.63 -26.64 -13.31
C GLN A 65 -11.62 -27.80 -12.31
N HIS A 66 -11.15 -27.59 -11.07
CA HIS A 66 -10.97 -28.65 -10.07
C HIS A 66 -11.71 -28.50 -8.73
N THR A 67 -12.53 -27.46 -8.51
CA THR A 67 -13.28 -27.33 -7.24
C THR A 67 -14.74 -27.76 -7.37
N SER A 68 -15.27 -28.38 -6.30
CA SER A 68 -16.65 -28.85 -6.25
C SER A 68 -17.66 -27.68 -6.29
N PRO A 69 -18.88 -27.87 -6.82
CA PRO A 69 -19.89 -26.81 -6.86
C PRO A 69 -20.26 -26.25 -5.48
N ARG A 70 -20.20 -27.08 -4.43
CA ARG A 70 -20.46 -26.67 -3.05
C ARG A 70 -19.37 -25.71 -2.55
N GLU A 71 -18.12 -26.06 -2.79
CA GLU A 71 -16.97 -25.25 -2.39
C GLU A 71 -16.96 -23.89 -3.10
N ARG A 72 -17.30 -23.85 -4.39
CA ARG A 72 -17.49 -22.58 -5.11
C ARG A 72 -18.57 -21.70 -4.51
N ARG A 73 -19.70 -22.27 -4.08
CA ARG A 73 -20.80 -21.51 -3.48
C ARG A 73 -20.41 -20.93 -2.12
N GLU A 74 -19.69 -21.70 -1.31
CA GLU A 74 -19.16 -21.25 -0.01
C GLU A 74 -18.16 -20.09 -0.22
N VAL A 75 -17.21 -20.24 -1.14
CA VAL A 75 -16.25 -19.18 -1.50
C VAL A 75 -16.98 -17.90 -1.93
N ARG A 76 -17.95 -18.00 -2.85
CA ARG A 76 -18.71 -16.82 -3.33
C ARG A 76 -19.48 -16.11 -2.22
N ASN A 77 -20.16 -16.87 -1.35
CA ASN A 77 -20.90 -16.29 -0.24
C ASN A 77 -19.97 -15.58 0.75
N ASN A 78 -18.79 -16.13 1.01
CA ASN A 78 -17.83 -15.55 1.94
C ASN A 78 -17.13 -14.33 1.34
N ILE A 79 -16.86 -14.31 0.04
CA ILE A 79 -16.43 -13.09 -0.68
C ILE A 79 -17.46 -11.98 -0.48
N TYR A 80 -18.75 -12.29 -0.65
CA TYR A 80 -19.81 -11.31 -0.46
C TYR A 80 -19.88 -10.77 0.97
N LYS A 81 -19.73 -11.66 1.97
CA LYS A 81 -19.66 -11.28 3.40
C LYS A 81 -18.44 -10.40 3.68
N SER A 82 -17.27 -10.79 3.15
CA SER A 82 -16.01 -10.06 3.29
C SER A 82 -16.08 -8.65 2.70
N ARG A 83 -16.65 -8.49 1.48
CA ARG A 83 -16.83 -7.18 0.81
C ARG A 83 -17.65 -6.18 1.63
N ARG A 84 -18.55 -6.68 2.49
CA ARG A 84 -19.38 -5.85 3.38
C ARG A 84 -18.69 -5.46 4.68
N CYS A 85 -17.49 -5.96 4.96
CA CYS A 85 -16.78 -5.62 6.18
C CYS A 85 -16.38 -4.15 6.24
N ARG A 86 -16.59 -3.57 7.41
CA ARG A 86 -16.22 -2.22 7.81
C ARG A 86 -15.64 -2.28 9.22
N MET A 87 -14.99 -1.21 9.67
CA MET A 87 -14.36 -1.19 10.99
C MET A 87 -15.38 -1.40 12.11
N ASP A 88 -16.57 -0.81 12.01
CA ASP A 88 -17.65 -0.96 12.99
C ASP A 88 -18.31 -2.34 12.97
N THR A 89 -18.27 -3.07 11.84
CA THR A 89 -18.96 -4.36 11.70
C THR A 89 -18.04 -5.56 11.90
N CYS A 90 -16.81 -5.51 11.39
CA CYS A 90 -15.89 -6.65 11.32
C CYS A 90 -14.66 -6.53 12.21
N PHE A 91 -14.44 -5.39 12.86
CA PHE A 91 -13.35 -5.19 13.82
C PHE A 91 -13.91 -4.99 15.24
N ASP A 92 -13.33 -5.65 16.22
CA ASP A 92 -13.70 -5.53 17.63
C ASP A 92 -12.78 -4.53 18.33
N PHE A 93 -13.28 -3.31 18.51
CA PHE A 93 -12.58 -2.24 19.21
C PHE A 93 -12.42 -2.48 20.71
N SER A 94 -13.21 -3.37 21.33
CA SER A 94 -13.13 -3.63 22.77
C SER A 94 -11.76 -4.19 23.18
N ARG A 95 -11.13 -4.96 22.28
CA ARG A 95 -9.78 -5.52 22.49
C ARG A 95 -8.67 -4.47 22.54
N CYS A 96 -8.96 -3.27 22.04
CA CYS A 96 -7.98 -2.18 21.92
C CYS A 96 -8.12 -1.14 23.05
N GLN A 97 -9.07 -1.33 23.98
CA GLN A 97 -9.33 -0.38 25.08
C GLN A 97 -8.14 -0.19 26.02
N ARG A 98 -7.31 -1.22 26.21
CA ARG A 98 -6.10 -1.18 27.05
C ARG A 98 -4.84 -0.79 26.27
N GLY A 99 -5.02 -0.27 25.05
CA GLY A 99 -3.95 0.09 24.14
C GLY A 99 -3.93 -0.75 22.86
N PHE A 100 -3.21 -0.26 21.86
CA PHE A 100 -3.06 -0.95 20.58
C PHE A 100 -1.84 -1.88 20.64
N LYS A 101 -2.06 -3.15 20.97
CA LYS A 101 -1.02 -4.19 20.95
C LYS A 101 -1.22 -5.15 19.79
N VAL A 102 -0.13 -5.66 19.21
CA VAL A 102 -0.11 -6.56 18.07
C VAL A 102 0.56 -7.87 18.48
N TYR A 103 -0.16 -8.97 18.32
CA TYR A 103 0.36 -10.32 18.54
C TYR A 103 0.67 -10.97 17.20
N VAL A 104 1.88 -11.51 17.07
CA VAL A 104 2.31 -12.28 15.91
C VAL A 104 2.22 -13.76 16.26
N TYR A 105 1.48 -14.55 15.47
CA TYR A 105 1.42 -15.99 15.70
C TYR A 105 2.80 -16.62 15.49
N PRO A 106 3.22 -17.56 16.36
CA PRO A 106 4.48 -18.26 16.19
C PRO A 106 4.46 -19.09 14.90
N LEU A 107 5.62 -19.23 14.27
CA LEU A 107 5.78 -20.11 13.12
C LEU A 107 5.49 -21.57 13.52
N LEU A 108 4.76 -22.29 12.68
CA LEU A 108 4.51 -23.72 12.88
C LEU A 108 5.82 -24.51 12.72
N LYS A 109 5.97 -25.61 13.47
CA LYS A 109 7.21 -26.40 13.47
C LYS A 109 7.56 -26.88 12.05
N GLY A 110 8.77 -26.57 11.60
CA GLY A 110 9.27 -26.97 10.29
C GLY A 110 8.82 -26.06 9.13
N GLU A 111 8.05 -25.01 9.41
CA GLU A 111 7.70 -24.01 8.41
C GLU A 111 8.78 -22.92 8.34
N THR A 112 9.05 -22.47 7.11
CA THR A 112 9.88 -21.32 6.82
C THR A 112 9.06 -20.33 6.02
N VAL A 113 9.31 -19.05 6.24
CA VAL A 113 8.66 -17.95 5.51
C VAL A 113 9.65 -17.32 4.54
N SER A 114 9.16 -16.61 3.52
CA SER A 114 10.04 -15.85 2.63
C SER A 114 10.80 -14.78 3.41
N GLU A 115 11.99 -14.41 2.91
CA GLU A 115 12.77 -13.32 3.50
C GLU A 115 11.97 -12.02 3.60
N SER A 116 11.14 -11.73 2.59
CA SER A 116 10.28 -10.55 2.57
C SER A 116 9.22 -10.60 3.68
N TYR A 117 8.59 -11.75 3.92
CA TYR A 117 7.63 -11.88 5.02
C TYR A 117 8.32 -11.83 6.37
N GLN A 118 9.49 -12.45 6.52
CA GLN A 118 10.30 -12.36 7.72
C GLN A 118 10.62 -10.89 8.08
N LYS A 119 10.98 -10.06 7.08
CA LYS A 119 11.22 -8.62 7.29
C LYS A 119 9.97 -7.91 7.85
N ILE A 120 8.77 -8.25 7.36
CA ILE A 120 7.50 -7.71 7.87
C ILE A 120 7.28 -8.13 9.31
N LEU A 121 7.38 -9.43 9.60
CA LEU A 121 7.17 -9.96 10.96
C LEU A 121 8.14 -9.30 11.94
N THR A 122 9.43 -9.24 11.60
CA THR A 122 10.44 -8.60 12.45
C THR A 122 10.19 -7.09 12.61
N ALA A 123 9.71 -6.39 11.59
CA ALA A 123 9.34 -4.98 11.73
C ALA A 123 8.16 -4.77 12.71
N VAL A 124 7.19 -5.69 12.75
CA VAL A 124 6.09 -5.68 13.72
C VAL A 124 6.60 -6.05 15.11
N GLU A 125 7.44 -7.07 15.21
CA GLU A 125 7.98 -7.57 16.48
C GLU A 125 8.90 -6.56 17.17
N ASP A 126 9.73 -5.85 16.41
CA ASP A 126 10.60 -4.78 16.91
C ASP A 126 9.84 -3.50 17.28
N SER A 127 8.55 -3.42 16.95
CA SER A 127 7.75 -2.23 17.21
C SER A 127 7.31 -2.17 18.68
N ARG A 128 7.06 -0.94 19.16
CA ARG A 128 6.51 -0.71 20.51
C ARG A 128 5.11 -1.30 20.72
N PHE A 129 4.46 -1.75 19.65
CA PHE A 129 3.11 -2.31 19.70
C PHE A 129 3.13 -3.82 19.92
N GLN A 130 4.28 -4.49 19.81
CA GLN A 130 4.37 -5.93 19.98
C GLN A 130 3.90 -6.39 21.38
N THR A 131 3.23 -7.55 21.43
CA THR A 131 2.94 -8.28 22.66
C THR A 131 3.12 -9.78 22.49
N THR A 132 3.54 -10.46 23.55
CA THR A 132 3.58 -11.92 23.63
C THR A 132 2.31 -12.53 24.25
N ASP A 133 1.46 -11.71 24.88
CA ASP A 133 0.18 -12.16 25.44
C ASP A 133 -0.96 -11.96 24.44
N VAL A 134 -1.57 -13.08 24.03
CA VAL A 134 -2.71 -13.15 23.12
C VAL A 134 -3.93 -12.39 23.66
N ASN A 135 -4.12 -12.39 24.99
CA ASN A 135 -5.30 -11.80 25.64
C ASN A 135 -5.26 -10.26 25.64
N GLU A 136 -4.07 -9.68 25.57
CA GLU A 136 -3.87 -8.24 25.51
C GLU A 136 -3.76 -7.68 24.09
N ALA A 137 -3.71 -8.57 23.08
CA ALA A 137 -3.61 -8.18 21.69
C ALA A 137 -4.89 -7.47 21.22
N CYS A 138 -4.72 -6.32 20.57
CA CYS A 138 -5.77 -5.63 19.82
C CYS A 138 -5.85 -6.19 18.39
N LEU A 139 -4.70 -6.46 17.77
CA LEU A 139 -4.58 -6.94 16.40
C LEU A 139 -3.70 -8.21 16.35
N PHE A 140 -4.01 -9.10 15.40
CA PHE A 140 -3.26 -10.32 15.16
C PHE A 140 -2.63 -10.33 13.76
N VAL A 141 -1.38 -10.77 13.68
CA VAL A 141 -0.65 -10.98 12.42
C VAL A 141 -0.28 -12.46 12.30
N LEU A 142 -0.58 -13.05 11.14
CA LEU A 142 -0.34 -14.47 10.89
C LEU A 142 1.16 -14.80 10.85
N GLY A 143 1.56 -15.95 11.40
CA GLY A 143 2.86 -16.56 11.17
C GLY A 143 2.92 -17.38 9.86
N ILE A 144 1.95 -17.19 8.97
CA ILE A 144 1.80 -17.93 7.70
C ILE A 144 2.06 -16.95 6.56
N ASP A 145 3.03 -17.27 5.70
CA ASP A 145 3.36 -16.41 4.56
C ASP A 145 2.25 -16.44 3.50
N THR A 146 1.64 -15.28 3.31
CA THR A 146 0.53 -15.05 2.36
C THR A 146 0.88 -14.00 1.31
N LEU A 147 2.15 -13.56 1.26
CA LEU A 147 2.60 -12.51 0.36
C LEU A 147 2.45 -12.90 -1.10
N ASP A 148 2.72 -14.16 -1.43
CA ASP A 148 2.67 -14.67 -2.78
C ASP A 148 1.55 -15.71 -2.95
N ARG A 149 0.50 -15.30 -3.66
CA ARG A 149 -0.65 -16.16 -3.99
C ARG A 149 -0.68 -16.54 -5.48
N ASP A 150 0.43 -16.34 -6.20
CA ASP A 150 0.61 -16.90 -7.52
C ASP A 150 0.88 -18.41 -7.43
N GLN A 151 0.00 -19.24 -7.98
CA GLN A 151 0.12 -20.70 -7.97
C GLN A 151 1.39 -21.22 -8.66
N LEU A 152 2.00 -20.40 -9.53
CA LEU A 152 3.25 -20.74 -10.22
C LEU A 152 4.50 -20.37 -9.41
N SER A 153 4.33 -19.63 -8.31
CA SER A 153 5.45 -19.20 -7.48
C SER A 153 5.97 -20.35 -6.62
N SER A 154 7.29 -20.44 -6.50
CA SER A 154 7.95 -21.32 -5.53
C SER A 154 7.66 -20.93 -4.08
N GLN A 155 7.13 -19.73 -3.84
CA GLN A 155 6.74 -19.22 -2.52
C GLN A 155 5.24 -19.44 -2.23
N TYR A 156 4.50 -20.06 -3.15
CA TYR A 156 3.09 -20.34 -2.96
C TYR A 156 2.86 -21.36 -1.84
N ILE A 157 2.21 -20.93 -0.76
CA ILE A 157 1.83 -21.84 0.33
C ILE A 157 0.49 -22.52 0.03
N HIS A 158 0.48 -23.85 0.01
CA HIS A 158 -0.75 -24.64 -0.09
C HIS A 158 -1.43 -24.82 1.28
N ASN A 159 -2.71 -25.15 1.27
CA ASN A 159 -3.49 -25.48 2.47
C ASN A 159 -3.54 -24.37 3.54
N VAL A 160 -3.39 -23.10 3.15
CA VAL A 160 -3.47 -21.93 4.05
C VAL A 160 -4.77 -21.93 4.84
N LYS A 161 -5.91 -22.26 4.21
CA LYS A 161 -7.22 -22.35 4.87
C LYS A 161 -7.19 -23.26 6.11
N ALA A 162 -6.68 -24.49 5.96
CA ALA A 162 -6.62 -25.45 7.06
C ALA A 162 -5.67 -24.99 8.18
N ARG A 163 -4.55 -24.34 7.81
CA ARG A 163 -3.59 -23.80 8.78
C ARG A 163 -4.14 -22.62 9.56
N ILE A 164 -4.88 -21.73 8.91
CA ILE A 164 -5.53 -20.60 9.57
C ILE A 164 -6.64 -21.09 10.50
N GLN A 165 -7.43 -22.07 10.06
CA GLN A 165 -8.52 -22.65 10.87
C GLN A 165 -8.03 -23.40 12.11
N SER A 166 -6.77 -23.84 12.16
CA SER A 166 -6.19 -24.44 13.37
C SER A 166 -5.69 -23.42 14.40
N LEU A 167 -5.66 -22.12 14.05
CA LEU A 167 -5.24 -21.07 14.98
C LEU A 167 -6.32 -20.85 16.05
N PRO A 168 -5.98 -20.94 17.36
CA PRO A 168 -6.97 -20.87 18.45
C PRO A 168 -7.83 -19.61 18.44
N THR A 169 -7.27 -18.49 17.96
CA THR A 169 -7.88 -17.17 18.04
C THR A 169 -8.33 -16.61 16.68
N TRP A 170 -8.37 -17.40 15.61
CA TRP A 170 -8.70 -16.91 14.26
C TRP A 170 -10.02 -16.12 14.19
N ASN A 171 -11.06 -16.57 14.91
CA ASN A 171 -12.34 -15.85 15.05
C ASN A 171 -12.92 -15.31 13.73
N ASP A 172 -12.97 -16.16 12.70
CA ASP A 172 -13.44 -15.78 11.35
C ASP A 172 -12.70 -14.55 10.78
N GLY A 173 -11.43 -14.36 11.13
CA GLY A 173 -10.59 -13.23 10.69
C GLY A 173 -10.77 -11.94 11.48
N ARG A 174 -11.69 -11.86 12.44
CA ARG A 174 -11.91 -10.63 13.23
C ARG A 174 -10.64 -10.20 13.96
N ASN A 175 -10.25 -8.93 13.81
CA ASN A 175 -9.00 -8.34 14.32
C ASN A 175 -7.71 -8.98 13.76
N HIS A 176 -7.77 -9.66 12.62
CA HIS A 176 -6.58 -10.18 11.94
C HIS A 176 -6.17 -9.27 10.79
N LEU A 177 -4.85 -9.20 10.55
CA LEU A 177 -4.24 -8.52 9.41
C LEU A 177 -3.53 -9.55 8.54
N ILE A 178 -3.88 -9.59 7.25
CA ILE A 178 -3.26 -10.44 6.24
C ILE A 178 -2.50 -9.56 5.26
N PHE A 179 -1.31 -10.00 4.85
CA PHE A 179 -0.48 -9.30 3.88
C PHE A 179 -0.48 -10.04 2.54
N ASN A 180 -0.63 -9.30 1.43
CA ASN A 180 -0.46 -9.84 0.08
C ASN A 180 0.27 -8.83 -0.82
N LEU A 181 1.28 -9.30 -1.55
CA LEU A 181 2.05 -8.46 -2.49
C LEU A 181 1.89 -8.92 -3.92
N TYR A 182 1.76 -10.23 -4.13
CA TYR A 182 1.69 -10.84 -5.45
C TYR A 182 0.37 -11.60 -5.57
N SER A 183 -0.47 -11.15 -6.50
CA SER A 183 -1.82 -11.68 -6.77
C SER A 183 -1.88 -12.53 -8.04
N GLY A 184 -0.74 -13.04 -8.49
CA GLY A 184 -0.63 -13.86 -9.70
C GLY A 184 0.32 -13.28 -10.75
N THR A 185 0.62 -14.11 -11.74
CA THR A 185 1.35 -13.73 -12.95
C THR A 185 0.46 -13.94 -14.16
N TRP A 186 0.62 -13.09 -15.19
CA TRP A 186 -0.05 -13.26 -16.47
C TRP A 186 0.03 -14.73 -16.95
N PRO A 187 -1.07 -15.32 -17.47
CA PRO A 187 -2.40 -14.73 -17.66
C PRO A 187 -3.30 -14.88 -16.43
N ALA A 188 -2.82 -15.54 -15.38
CA ALA A 188 -3.58 -15.97 -14.22
C ALA A 188 -3.51 -14.96 -13.06
N TYR A 189 -3.73 -13.67 -13.36
CA TYR A 189 -3.97 -12.69 -12.30
C TYR A 189 -5.29 -12.99 -11.60
N THR A 190 -5.30 -12.99 -10.27
CA THR A 190 -6.51 -13.20 -9.47
C THR A 190 -6.49 -12.30 -8.25
N GLU A 191 -7.56 -11.57 -8.04
CA GLU A 191 -7.71 -10.75 -6.83
C GLU A 191 -7.94 -11.60 -5.58
N GLU A 192 -8.39 -12.84 -5.78
CA GLU A 192 -8.64 -13.81 -4.73
C GLU A 192 -7.36 -14.46 -4.24
N LEU A 193 -7.18 -14.54 -2.91
CA LEU A 193 -6.02 -15.19 -2.30
C LEU A 193 -6.06 -16.73 -2.36
N GLY A 194 -7.13 -17.33 -2.89
CA GLY A 194 -7.33 -18.78 -2.92
C GLY A 194 -7.68 -19.40 -1.56
N PHE A 195 -8.07 -18.58 -0.58
CA PHE A 195 -8.65 -19.01 0.69
C PHE A 195 -9.56 -17.92 1.26
N ASP A 196 -10.40 -18.29 2.22
CA ASP A 196 -11.33 -17.37 2.87
C ASP A 196 -10.64 -16.56 3.97
N ILE A 197 -10.61 -15.23 3.80
CA ILE A 197 -10.05 -14.28 4.78
C ILE A 197 -11.06 -13.88 5.87
N GLY A 198 -12.33 -14.25 5.72
CA GLY A 198 -13.42 -13.87 6.62
C GLY A 198 -13.51 -12.36 6.81
N GLN A 199 -13.31 -11.94 8.05
CA GLN A 199 -13.42 -10.56 8.54
C GLN A 199 -12.05 -9.91 8.74
N ALA A 200 -10.97 -10.51 8.24
CA ALA A 200 -9.63 -9.97 8.36
C ALA A 200 -9.46 -8.70 7.52
N ILE A 201 -8.65 -7.78 8.03
CA ILE A 201 -8.12 -6.63 7.29
C ILE A 201 -7.10 -7.15 6.29
N LEU A 202 -7.16 -6.65 5.06
CA LEU A 202 -6.23 -7.01 4.00
C LEU A 202 -5.28 -5.84 3.72
N ALA A 203 -4.00 -6.04 4.01
CA ALA A 203 -2.93 -5.17 3.57
C ALA A 203 -2.37 -5.69 2.24
N LYS A 204 -2.81 -5.09 1.12
CA LYS A 204 -2.54 -5.63 -0.21
C LYS A 204 -1.93 -4.61 -1.16
N ALA A 205 -0.96 -5.06 -1.95
CA ALA A 205 -0.44 -4.31 -3.09
C ALA A 205 -1.29 -4.59 -4.34
N SER A 206 -1.45 -3.57 -5.17
CA SER A 206 -2.19 -3.66 -6.45
C SER A 206 -3.63 -4.14 -6.31
N ILE A 207 -4.30 -3.87 -5.18
CA ILE A 207 -5.73 -4.15 -5.02
C ILE A 207 -6.53 -3.20 -5.91
N ASP A 208 -7.49 -3.73 -6.66
CA ASP A 208 -8.41 -2.95 -7.48
C ASP A 208 -9.51 -2.28 -6.62
N MET A 209 -10.20 -1.30 -7.21
CA MET A 209 -11.22 -0.52 -6.52
C MET A 209 -12.48 -1.32 -6.18
N ASP A 210 -12.79 -2.40 -6.90
CA ASP A 210 -13.99 -3.22 -6.64
C ASP A 210 -13.81 -4.17 -5.46
N HIS A 211 -12.56 -4.56 -5.18
CA HIS A 211 -12.22 -5.45 -4.06
C HIS A 211 -11.70 -4.70 -2.84
N PHE A 212 -11.16 -3.49 -3.00
CA PHE A 212 -10.69 -2.68 -1.87
C PHE A 212 -11.85 -2.24 -0.98
N ARG A 213 -11.77 -2.50 0.33
CA ARG A 213 -12.76 -2.03 1.31
C ARG A 213 -12.30 -0.71 1.94
N PRO A 214 -12.88 0.45 1.55
CA PRO A 214 -12.42 1.74 2.05
C PRO A 214 -12.55 1.83 3.57
N HIS A 215 -11.56 2.45 4.21
CA HIS A 215 -11.45 2.61 5.65
C HIS A 215 -11.35 1.31 6.46
N PHE A 216 -11.18 0.17 5.79
CA PHE A 216 -11.00 -1.14 6.42
C PHE A 216 -9.71 -1.80 5.99
N ASP A 217 -9.49 -1.90 4.67
CA ASP A 217 -8.26 -2.44 4.08
C ASP A 217 -7.14 -1.41 4.00
N VAL A 218 -5.91 -1.90 3.82
CA VAL A 218 -4.71 -1.08 3.73
C VAL A 218 -4.05 -1.29 2.37
N SER A 219 -4.03 -0.25 1.54
CA SER A 219 -3.23 -0.27 0.32
C SER A 219 -1.76 -0.08 0.69
N ILE A 220 -0.93 -1.06 0.33
CA ILE A 220 0.52 -1.02 0.59
C ILE A 220 1.29 -1.02 -0.74
N PRO A 221 2.46 -0.36 -0.82
CA PRO A 221 3.28 -0.43 -2.01
C PRO A 221 3.84 -1.83 -2.22
N LEU A 222 4.02 -2.21 -3.48
CA LEU A 222 4.79 -3.42 -3.82
C LEU A 222 6.27 -3.15 -3.60
N PHE A 223 6.87 -3.75 -2.58
CA PHE A 223 8.32 -3.68 -2.34
C PHE A 223 9.06 -4.86 -2.97
N SER A 224 10.28 -4.59 -3.44
CA SER A 224 11.19 -5.63 -3.95
C SER A 224 11.66 -6.55 -2.82
N LYS A 225 12.03 -7.79 -3.16
CA LYS A 225 12.66 -8.73 -2.21
C LYS A 225 13.95 -8.16 -1.61
N ASP A 226 14.69 -7.42 -2.43
CA ASP A 226 15.95 -6.75 -2.06
C ASP A 226 15.74 -5.48 -1.24
N HIS A 227 14.50 -5.10 -0.93
CA HIS A 227 14.25 -3.93 -0.11
C HIS A 227 14.82 -4.13 1.30
N SER A 228 15.58 -3.14 1.77
CA SER A 228 16.19 -3.15 3.10
C SER A 228 15.11 -3.08 4.18
N GLN A 229 15.22 -3.90 5.23
CA GLN A 229 14.24 -3.97 6.31
C GLN A 229 14.16 -2.66 7.13
N LYS A 230 15.30 -2.07 7.43
CA LYS A 230 15.43 -0.76 8.08
C LYS A 230 16.32 0.10 7.19
N GLY A 231 16.17 1.42 7.30
CA GLY A 231 16.82 2.46 6.48
C GLY A 231 18.00 1.99 5.63
N GLY A 232 17.89 2.20 4.32
CA GLY A 232 19.00 2.01 3.39
C GLY A 232 20.03 3.14 3.48
N ASP A 233 20.81 3.30 2.42
CA ASP A 233 21.69 4.46 2.29
C ASP A 233 20.91 5.76 2.53
N LYS A 234 21.56 6.75 3.15
CA LYS A 234 20.97 8.08 3.30
C LYS A 234 20.48 8.54 1.93
N GLY A 235 19.19 8.82 1.83
CA GLY A 235 18.63 9.41 0.62
C GLY A 235 19.38 10.70 0.25
N TYR A 236 19.37 11.06 -1.03
CA TYR A 236 20.07 12.24 -1.54
C TYR A 236 19.50 13.59 -1.05
N LEU A 237 18.43 13.56 -0.26
CA LEU A 237 17.85 14.76 0.34
C LEU A 237 18.72 15.21 1.52
N THR A 238 19.61 16.16 1.26
CA THR A 238 20.49 16.78 2.25
C THR A 238 19.85 17.97 2.97
N LEU A 239 18.75 18.50 2.43
CA LEU A 239 18.02 19.66 2.94
C LEU A 239 16.53 19.34 3.05
N ASN A 240 15.90 19.79 4.15
CA ASN A 240 14.45 19.73 4.35
C ASN A 240 13.74 20.83 3.55
N ASN A 241 13.88 20.82 2.23
CA ASN A 241 13.05 21.66 1.36
C ASN A 241 11.70 20.98 1.18
N VAL A 242 10.61 21.71 1.47
CA VAL A 242 9.24 21.25 1.24
C VAL A 242 8.56 22.24 0.27
N PRO A 243 8.18 21.81 -0.94
CA PRO A 243 8.45 20.50 -1.53
C PRO A 243 9.94 20.32 -1.90
N PRO A 244 10.47 19.09 -1.86
CA PRO A 244 11.86 18.84 -2.22
C PRO A 244 12.10 19.17 -3.69
N SER A 245 13.22 19.84 -4.00
CA SER A 245 13.65 20.07 -5.38
C SER A 245 14.08 18.73 -5.98
N ARG A 246 13.24 18.14 -6.83
CA ARG A 246 13.52 16.87 -7.51
C ARG A 246 13.85 17.16 -8.97
N LYS A 247 14.91 16.54 -9.49
CA LYS A 247 15.23 16.57 -10.93
C LYS A 247 14.13 15.91 -11.76
N TYR A 248 13.58 14.81 -11.24
CA TYR A 248 12.54 14.04 -11.91
C TYR A 248 11.20 14.27 -11.22
N LEU A 249 10.21 14.69 -12.00
CA LEU A 249 8.81 14.78 -11.62
C LEU A 249 8.18 13.39 -11.53
N LEU A 250 8.45 12.54 -12.52
CA LEU A 250 7.90 11.19 -12.62
C LEU A 250 8.94 10.23 -13.20
N VAL A 251 9.10 9.06 -12.56
CA VAL A 251 9.93 7.97 -13.09
C VAL A 251 9.15 6.67 -13.03
N PHE A 252 9.15 5.94 -14.14
CA PHE A 252 8.62 4.58 -14.21
C PHE A 252 9.65 3.68 -14.89
N LYS A 253 9.89 2.51 -14.30
CA LYS A 253 10.65 1.42 -14.94
C LYS A 253 9.83 0.15 -14.82
N GLY A 254 9.32 -0.37 -15.95
CA GLY A 254 8.45 -1.56 -15.89
C GLY A 254 8.20 -2.27 -17.22
N LYS A 255 7.29 -3.24 -17.20
CA LYS A 255 6.90 -4.01 -18.40
C LYS A 255 5.76 -3.32 -19.15
N ARG A 256 5.88 -3.24 -20.48
CA ARG A 256 4.84 -2.82 -21.42
C ARG A 256 4.30 -4.06 -22.13
N TYR A 257 3.04 -4.41 -21.85
CA TYR A 257 2.40 -5.55 -22.50
C TYR A 257 1.91 -5.13 -23.88
N LEU A 258 2.34 -5.82 -24.93
CA LEU A 258 1.95 -5.52 -26.31
C LEU A 258 0.56 -6.08 -26.64
N THR A 259 0.08 -7.02 -25.84
CA THR A 259 -1.22 -7.68 -25.97
C THR A 259 -1.83 -7.94 -24.59
N GLY A 260 -3.14 -8.19 -24.56
CA GLY A 260 -3.89 -8.49 -23.33
C GLY A 260 -4.39 -7.26 -22.58
N ILE A 261 -5.08 -7.50 -21.46
CA ILE A 261 -5.72 -6.47 -20.64
C ILE A 261 -4.67 -5.48 -20.09
N GLY A 262 -4.96 -4.19 -20.18
CA GLY A 262 -4.07 -3.12 -19.73
C GLY A 262 -2.90 -2.81 -20.68
N SER A 263 -2.81 -3.47 -21.84
CA SER A 263 -1.80 -3.18 -22.87
C SER A 263 -1.95 -1.76 -23.41
N GLU A 264 -3.17 -1.30 -23.69
CA GLU A 264 -3.45 0.05 -24.18
C GLU A 264 -2.98 1.14 -23.21
N THR A 265 -3.38 1.07 -21.94
CA THR A 265 -2.96 2.02 -20.90
C THR A 265 -1.44 2.08 -20.77
N ARG A 266 -0.76 0.92 -20.76
CA ARG A 266 0.72 0.86 -20.67
C ARG A 266 1.40 1.35 -21.94
N ASN A 267 0.78 1.16 -23.10
CA ASN A 267 1.27 1.72 -24.36
C ASN A 267 1.15 3.23 -24.39
N ALA A 268 0.08 3.77 -23.81
CA ALA A 268 -0.17 5.21 -23.73
C ALA A 268 0.84 5.94 -22.84
N LEU A 269 1.36 5.29 -21.79
CA LEU A 269 2.34 5.89 -20.87
C LEU A 269 3.50 6.54 -21.62
N TYR A 270 4.06 5.91 -22.67
CA TYR A 270 5.18 6.49 -23.40
C TYR A 270 4.92 7.91 -23.94
N HIS A 271 3.67 8.30 -24.22
CA HIS A 271 3.35 9.62 -24.75
C HIS A 271 3.61 10.77 -23.76
N ILE A 272 3.72 10.49 -22.46
CA ILE A 272 4.09 11.50 -21.46
C ILE A 272 5.60 11.53 -21.19
N HIS A 273 6.38 10.62 -21.80
CA HIS A 273 7.84 10.63 -21.66
C HIS A 273 8.44 11.83 -22.41
N ASN A 274 9.17 12.69 -21.69
CA ASN A 274 9.81 13.87 -22.27
C ASN A 274 11.35 13.81 -22.27
N GLY A 275 11.94 12.78 -21.66
CA GLY A 275 13.40 12.63 -21.59
C GLY A 275 14.11 13.60 -20.63
N GLU A 276 13.38 14.47 -19.94
CA GLU A 276 13.94 15.50 -19.05
C GLU A 276 13.62 15.22 -17.58
N ASP A 277 12.36 15.36 -17.18
CA ASP A 277 11.88 15.18 -15.81
C ASP A 277 10.74 14.15 -15.69
N ILE A 278 10.18 13.67 -16.81
CA ILE A 278 9.25 12.54 -16.90
C ILE A 278 9.92 11.41 -17.69
N ILE A 279 10.44 10.42 -16.95
CA ILE A 279 11.23 9.31 -17.50
C ILE A 279 10.45 8.00 -17.42
N LEU A 280 10.14 7.39 -18.57
CA LEU A 280 9.38 6.14 -18.64
C LEU A 280 10.17 5.08 -19.41
N LEU A 281 10.85 4.21 -18.66
CA LEU A 281 11.66 3.12 -19.20
C LEU A 281 10.81 1.85 -19.22
N THR A 282 10.54 1.32 -20.41
CA THR A 282 9.68 0.13 -20.55
C THR A 282 10.37 -1.00 -21.28
N THR A 283 10.06 -2.25 -20.92
CA THR A 283 10.45 -3.42 -21.70
C THR A 283 9.21 -4.15 -22.22
N CYS A 284 9.25 -4.55 -23.49
CA CYS A 284 8.24 -5.40 -24.12
C CYS A 284 8.52 -6.90 -23.91
N LYS A 285 9.63 -7.28 -23.27
CA LYS A 285 9.99 -8.68 -23.02
C LYS A 285 9.07 -9.26 -21.95
N HIS A 286 8.02 -9.94 -22.39
CA HIS A 286 7.04 -10.56 -21.50
C HIS A 286 6.55 -11.92 -22.00
N GLY A 287 6.75 -12.97 -21.19
CA GLY A 287 6.43 -14.34 -21.57
C GLY A 287 7.41 -14.90 -22.62
N LYS A 288 7.12 -16.08 -23.15
CA LYS A 288 7.96 -16.74 -24.16
C LYS A 288 7.68 -16.24 -25.58
N ASP A 289 6.50 -15.69 -25.82
CA ASP A 289 6.00 -15.32 -27.14
C ASP A 289 6.06 -13.81 -27.44
N TRP A 290 6.77 -13.02 -26.61
CA TRP A 290 6.83 -11.56 -26.79
C TRP A 290 7.37 -11.14 -28.17
N GLU A 291 8.28 -11.94 -28.75
CA GLU A 291 8.85 -11.71 -30.08
C GLU A 291 7.78 -11.74 -31.18
N LYS A 292 6.72 -12.55 -31.02
CA LYS A 292 5.62 -12.64 -31.98
C LYS A 292 4.74 -11.39 -32.00
N HIS A 293 4.71 -10.66 -30.89
CA HIS A 293 3.90 -9.46 -30.72
C HIS A 293 4.72 -8.17 -30.81
N LYS A 294 6.01 -8.28 -31.12
CA LYS A 294 6.96 -7.18 -31.18
C LYS A 294 6.49 -6.08 -32.14
N ASP A 295 6.36 -4.87 -31.62
CA ASP A 295 6.09 -3.67 -32.42
C ASP A 295 7.41 -2.94 -32.80
N ALA A 296 7.27 -1.88 -33.59
CA ALA A 296 8.40 -1.09 -34.07
C ALA A 296 9.19 -0.35 -32.96
N ARG A 297 8.62 -0.15 -31.76
CA ARG A 297 9.31 0.55 -30.65
C ARG A 297 10.06 -0.39 -29.72
N CYS A 298 9.66 -1.65 -29.67
CA CYS A 298 10.11 -2.65 -28.70
C CYS A 298 11.65 -2.79 -28.60
N ASP A 299 12.39 -2.66 -29.71
CA ASP A 299 13.86 -2.70 -29.67
C ASP A 299 14.46 -1.51 -28.92
N ARG A 300 14.01 -0.29 -29.24
CA ARG A 300 14.45 0.94 -28.58
C ARG A 300 14.05 0.95 -27.11
N ASP A 301 12.80 0.58 -26.81
CA ASP A 301 12.28 0.46 -25.45
C ASP A 301 13.20 -0.48 -24.62
N ASN A 302 13.58 -1.64 -25.16
CA ASN A 302 14.47 -2.60 -24.49
C ASN A 302 15.91 -2.10 -24.30
N GLU A 303 16.45 -1.35 -25.26
CA GLU A 303 17.77 -0.75 -25.15
C GLU A 303 17.80 0.28 -24.01
N GLU A 304 16.82 1.18 -23.98
CA GLU A 304 16.68 2.20 -22.93
C GLU A 304 16.42 1.58 -21.55
N TYR A 305 15.61 0.52 -21.47
CA TYR A 305 15.32 -0.18 -20.23
C TYR A 305 16.55 -0.85 -19.60
N SER A 306 17.49 -1.30 -20.43
CA SER A 306 18.69 -2.03 -19.99
C SER A 306 19.81 -1.11 -19.51
N LYS A 307 19.71 0.19 -19.79
CA LYS A 307 20.57 1.24 -19.22
C LYS A 307 20.21 1.45 -17.73
#